data_AF-A0A961SM68-F1
#
_entry.id   AF-A0A961SM68-F1
#
_cell.length_a   1.000
_cell.length_b   1.000
_cell.length_c   1.000
_cell.angle_alpha   90.00
_cell.angle_beta   90.00
_cell.angle_gamma   90.00
#
_symmetry.space_group_name_H-M   'P 1'
#
loop_
_entity.id
_entity.type
_entity.pdbx_description
1 polymer ?
#
loop_
_entity_poly.entity_id
_entity_poly.type
_entity_poly.pdbx_seq_one_letter_code
_entity_poly.pdbx_strand_id
1 'polypeptide(L)'
;MAYQYDLVCNGVELSSGAIRNHKPEIMEKAFAIAGYPKEELEKRFGGMLRALQYGAPPHGGIAPGIDRMVMLLCGEENLREVVMFPMNQQAEDLLMGAPSEVSPEQLKELNIRISLPKAKS
;
A
#
# COMPACT_ATOMS: atom_id res chain seq x y z
N MET A 1 7.12 14.93 -18.08
CA MET A 1 7.89 15.15 -16.84
C MET A 1 6.94 14.94 -15.67
N ALA A 2 7.33 14.16 -14.66
CA ALA A 2 6.53 13.89 -13.48
C ALA A 2 7.10 14.66 -12.28
N TYR A 3 6.24 15.20 -11.41
CA TYR A 3 6.64 15.90 -10.18
C TYR A 3 6.74 14.90 -9.03
N GLN A 4 7.72 13.99 -9.12
CA GLN A 4 8.00 12.92 -8.16
C GLN A 4 9.42 13.10 -7.60
N TYR A 5 9.64 12.63 -6.38
CA TYR A 5 10.92 12.76 -5.70
C TYR A 5 11.13 11.63 -4.70
N ASP A 6 12.37 11.16 -4.61
CA ASP A 6 12.79 10.14 -3.65
C ASP A 6 13.91 10.70 -2.77
N LEU A 7 13.92 10.29 -1.49
CA LEU A 7 15.02 10.51 -0.55
C LEU A 7 15.83 9.23 -0.46
N VAL A 8 17.07 9.27 -0.92
CA VAL A 8 18.00 8.13 -0.88
C VAL A 8 19.16 8.46 0.06
N CYS A 9 19.51 7.51 0.94
CA CYS A 9 20.65 7.61 1.85
C CYS A 9 21.41 6.29 1.85
N ASN A 10 22.74 6.34 1.72
CA ASN A 10 23.62 5.17 1.71
C ASN A 10 23.18 4.07 0.72
N GLY A 11 22.65 4.47 -0.45
CA GLY A 11 22.16 3.54 -1.47
C GLY A 11 20.78 2.94 -1.19
N VAL A 12 20.09 3.38 -0.13
CA VAL A 12 18.77 2.88 0.26
C VAL A 12 17.73 4.00 0.13
N GLU A 13 16.60 3.70 -0.52
CA GLU A 13 15.44 4.59 -0.57
C GLU A 13 14.81 4.70 0.84
N LEU A 14 14.82 5.88 1.43
CA LEU A 14 14.22 6.15 2.73
C LEU A 14 12.77 6.59 2.64
N SER A 15 12.41 7.26 1.54
CA SER A 15 11.11 7.89 1.39
C SER A 15 10.85 8.25 -0.06
N SER A 16 9.59 8.22 -0.47
CA SER A 16 9.16 8.67 -1.79
C SER A 16 7.94 9.58 -1.67
N GLY A 17 7.82 10.52 -2.61
CA GLY A 17 6.77 11.52 -2.63
C GLY A 17 6.45 12.07 -4.01
N ALA A 18 5.34 12.79 -4.09
CA ALA A 18 4.90 13.41 -5.33
C ALA A 18 3.96 14.59 -5.08
N ILE A 19 3.99 15.55 -6.00
CA ILE A 19 2.90 16.51 -6.16
C ILE A 19 1.75 15.80 -6.87
N ARG A 20 0.56 15.88 -6.29
CA ARG A 20 -0.61 15.14 -6.73
C ARG A 20 -1.45 15.97 -7.68
N ASN A 21 -2.14 15.26 -8.58
CA ASN A 21 -3.14 15.88 -9.42
C ASN A 21 -4.34 16.35 -8.56
N HIS A 22 -4.79 17.58 -8.79
CA HIS A 22 -5.97 18.14 -8.16
C HIS A 22 -7.08 18.50 -9.17
N LYS A 23 -6.85 18.25 -10.47
CA LYS A 23 -7.74 18.64 -11.58
C LYS A 23 -8.42 17.41 -12.20
N PRO A 24 -9.76 17.31 -12.22
CA PRO A 24 -10.47 16.17 -12.81
C PRO A 24 -10.06 15.87 -14.25
N GLU A 25 -9.93 16.90 -15.09
CA GLU A 25 -9.60 16.77 -16.51
C GLU A 25 -8.20 16.20 -16.77
N ILE A 26 -7.27 16.43 -15.84
CA ILE A 26 -5.93 15.83 -15.92
C ILE A 26 -6.00 14.34 -15.56
N MET A 27 -6.83 13.97 -14.59
CA MET A 27 -7.03 12.56 -14.21
C MET A 27 -7.66 11.78 -15.36
N GLU A 28 -8.71 12.31 -15.99
CA GLU A 28 -9.37 11.69 -17.14
C GLU A 28 -8.39 11.47 -18.30
N LYS A 29 -7.58 12.47 -18.63
CA LYS A 29 -6.55 12.36 -19.68
C LYS A 29 -5.47 11.35 -19.33
N ALA A 30 -5.00 11.31 -18.08
CA ALA A 30 -3.99 10.36 -17.65
C ALA A 30 -4.48 8.90 -17.77
N PHE A 31 -5.74 8.65 -17.40
CA PHE A 31 -6.36 7.32 -17.55
C PHE A 31 -6.56 6.95 -19.03
N ALA A 32 -6.98 7.89 -19.87
CA ALA A 32 -7.09 7.67 -21.31
C ALA A 32 -5.73 7.31 -21.94
N ILE A 33 -4.65 8.00 -21.55
CA ILE A 33 -3.28 7.67 -21.99
C ILE A 33 -2.86 6.27 -21.53
N ALA A 34 -3.25 5.87 -20.31
CA ALA A 34 -3.00 4.54 -19.77
C ALA A 34 -3.89 3.44 -20.39
N GLY A 35 -4.77 3.78 -21.34
CA GLY A 35 -5.63 2.84 -22.06
C GLY A 35 -6.92 2.47 -21.35
N TYR A 36 -7.32 3.24 -20.32
CA TYR A 36 -8.57 3.01 -19.61
C TYR A 36 -9.69 3.90 -20.15
N PRO A 37 -10.87 3.33 -20.44
CA PRO A 37 -12.05 4.10 -20.82
C PRO A 37 -12.59 4.84 -19.59
N LYS A 38 -13.39 5.91 -19.82
CA LYS A 38 -13.88 6.79 -18.76
C LYS A 38 -14.74 6.04 -17.72
N GLU A 39 -15.51 5.07 -18.19
CA GLU A 39 -16.39 4.26 -17.36
C GLU A 39 -15.61 3.45 -16.31
N GLU A 40 -14.40 2.99 -16.66
CA GLU A 40 -13.53 2.26 -15.74
C GLU A 40 -12.92 3.16 -14.67
N LEU A 41 -12.59 4.40 -15.05
CA LEU A 41 -12.16 5.44 -14.11
C LEU A 41 -13.26 5.74 -13.09
N GLU A 42 -14.50 5.95 -13.53
CA GLU A 42 -15.63 6.23 -12.64
C GLU A 42 -15.95 5.04 -11.73
N LYS A 43 -15.92 3.82 -12.28
CA LYS A 43 -16.19 2.58 -11.53
C LYS A 43 -15.19 2.35 -10.40
N ARG A 44 -13.89 2.57 -10.65
CA ARG A 44 -12.81 2.29 -9.68
C ARG A 44 -12.48 3.48 -8.79
N PHE A 45 -12.60 4.70 -9.30
CA PHE A 45 -12.12 5.92 -8.63
C PHE A 45 -13.17 7.05 -8.59
N GLY A 46 -14.45 6.77 -8.82
CA GLY A 46 -15.51 7.79 -8.85
C GLY A 46 -15.67 8.59 -7.56
N GLY A 47 -15.31 8.04 -6.40
CA GLY A 47 -15.23 8.80 -5.15
C GLY A 47 -14.16 9.89 -5.21
N MET A 48 -12.95 9.55 -5.65
CA MET A 48 -11.83 10.48 -5.79
C MET A 48 -12.09 11.51 -6.89
N LEU A 49 -12.60 11.07 -8.05
CA LEU A 49 -12.93 11.97 -9.16
C LEU A 49 -13.94 13.06 -8.75
N ARG A 50 -14.99 12.67 -8.03
CA ARG A 50 -15.97 13.63 -7.47
C ARG A 50 -15.33 14.57 -6.46
N ALA A 51 -14.46 14.08 -5.57
CA ALA A 51 -13.76 14.93 -4.60
C ALA A 51 -12.94 16.03 -5.29
N LEU A 52 -12.27 15.72 -6.42
CA LEU A 52 -11.53 16.72 -7.19
C LEU A 52 -12.44 17.80 -7.79
N GLN A 53 -13.68 17.45 -8.19
CA GLN A 53 -14.65 18.39 -8.77
C GLN A 53 -15.15 19.45 -7.78
N TYR A 54 -15.10 19.16 -6.48
CA TYR A 54 -15.47 20.12 -5.42
C TYR A 54 -14.33 21.08 -5.03
N GLY A 55 -13.24 21.13 -5.81
CA GLY A 55 -12.16 22.09 -5.62
C GLY A 55 -11.06 21.61 -4.68
N ALA A 56 -10.54 20.40 -4.92
CA ALA A 56 -9.34 19.94 -4.22
C ALA A 56 -8.17 20.92 -4.47
N PRO A 57 -7.45 21.38 -3.42
CA PRO A 57 -6.33 22.30 -3.60
C PRO A 57 -5.12 21.59 -4.21
N PRO A 58 -4.15 22.34 -4.78
CA PRO A 58 -2.83 21.80 -5.06
C PRO A 58 -2.23 21.16 -3.80
N HIS A 59 -1.86 19.88 -3.89
CA HIS A 59 -1.39 19.11 -2.76
C HIS A 59 -0.26 18.18 -3.17
N GLY A 60 0.53 17.76 -2.18
CA GLY A 60 1.64 16.85 -2.34
C GLY A 60 1.91 16.15 -1.02
N GLY A 61 2.75 15.12 -1.05
CA GLY A 61 3.08 14.38 0.15
C GLY A 61 4.30 13.49 -0.04
N ILE A 62 4.76 12.93 1.06
CA ILE A 62 5.93 12.06 1.16
C ILE A 62 5.66 10.99 2.20
N ALA A 63 6.12 9.76 1.97
CA ALA A 63 5.90 8.62 2.86
C ALA A 63 7.24 8.01 3.31
N PRO A 64 7.73 8.36 4.52
CA PRO A 64 8.98 7.82 5.03
C PRO A 64 8.84 6.37 5.51
N GLY A 65 9.77 5.51 5.12
CA GLY A 65 9.92 4.15 5.64
C GLY A 65 10.61 4.18 7.00
N ILE A 66 9.82 4.37 8.07
CA ILE A 66 10.35 4.55 9.44
C ILE A 66 11.25 3.40 9.87
N ASP A 67 10.84 2.14 9.67
CA ASP A 67 11.61 0.96 10.10
C ASP A 67 13.00 0.95 9.45
N ARG A 68 13.07 1.33 8.18
CA ARG A 68 14.32 1.40 7.41
C ARG A 68 15.19 2.58 7.84
N MET A 69 14.59 3.72 8.18
CA MET A 69 15.33 4.84 8.76
C MET A 69 15.94 4.44 10.10
N VAL A 70 15.19 3.77 10.98
CA VAL A 70 15.67 3.29 12.28
C VAL A 70 16.76 2.24 12.09
N MET A 71 16.56 1.26 11.20
CA MET A 71 17.56 0.24 10.84
C MET A 71 18.91 0.88 10.46
N LEU A 72 18.88 1.89 9.59
CA LEU A 72 20.10 2.59 9.17
C LEU A 72 20.72 3.44 10.28
N LEU A 73 19.91 4.07 11.13
CA LEU A 73 20.41 4.84 12.29
C LEU A 73 21.03 3.94 13.36
N CYS A 74 20.50 2.73 13.54
CA CYS A 74 21.04 1.72 14.44
C CYS A 74 22.25 0.97 13.85
N GLY A 75 22.50 1.10 12.54
CA GLY A 75 23.57 0.36 11.87
C GLY A 75 23.26 -1.12 11.66
N GLU A 76 21.99 -1.47 11.64
CA GLU A 76 21.53 -2.85 11.48
C GLU A 76 21.40 -3.24 10.00
N GLU A 77 21.60 -4.52 9.70
CA GLU A 77 21.50 -5.06 8.33
C GLU A 77 20.10 -5.59 8.00
N ASN A 78 19.25 -5.80 9.03
CA ASN A 78 17.95 -6.43 8.88
C ASN A 78 16.86 -5.65 9.64
N LEU A 79 15.71 -5.43 9.00
CA LEU A 79 14.56 -4.78 9.61
C LEU A 79 14.06 -5.51 10.87
N ARG A 80 14.29 -6.83 10.97
CA ARG A 80 13.91 -7.60 12.17
C ARG A 80 14.61 -7.15 13.44
N GLU A 81 15.79 -6.55 13.34
CA GLU A 81 16.54 -6.06 14.51
C GLU A 81 15.94 -4.78 15.11
N VAL A 82 15.06 -4.10 14.36
CA VAL A 82 14.41 -2.83 14.80
C VAL A 82 12.89 -2.94 14.92
N VAL A 83 12.33 -4.13 14.70
CA VAL A 83 10.89 -4.42 14.85
C VAL A 83 10.70 -5.35 16.03
N MET A 84 9.86 -4.95 17.00
CA MET A 84 9.72 -5.65 18.29
C MET A 84 9.23 -7.10 18.15
N PHE A 85 8.27 -7.37 17.25
CA PHE A 85 7.72 -8.71 16.98
C PHE A 85 7.74 -8.94 15.47
N PRO A 86 8.90 -9.31 14.90
CA PRO A 86 9.03 -9.45 13.45
C PRO A 86 8.44 -10.77 12.98
N MET A 87 7.87 -10.76 11.77
CA MET A 87 7.46 -11.99 11.09
C MET A 87 8.64 -12.66 10.38
N ASN A 88 8.56 -13.99 10.23
CA ASN A 88 9.49 -14.74 9.38
C ASN A 88 9.24 -14.45 7.88
N GLN A 89 10.00 -15.09 6.98
CA GLN A 89 9.85 -14.86 5.54
C GLN A 89 8.53 -15.43 4.97
N GLN A 90 7.85 -16.29 5.72
CA GLN A 90 6.55 -16.88 5.39
C GLN A 90 5.38 -16.05 5.94
N ALA A 91 5.67 -14.85 6.47
CA ALA A 91 4.70 -13.95 7.11
C ALA A 91 4.05 -14.53 8.38
N GLU A 92 4.80 -15.34 9.12
CA GLU A 92 4.36 -15.94 10.38
C GLU A 92 5.00 -15.23 11.58
N ASP A 93 4.21 -14.96 12.60
CA ASP A 93 4.67 -14.57 13.94
C ASP A 93 4.77 -15.83 14.80
N LEU A 94 6.01 -16.28 15.03
CA LEU A 94 6.29 -17.51 15.78
C LEU A 94 6.05 -17.37 17.28
N LEU A 95 6.10 -16.15 17.82
CA LEU A 95 5.85 -15.90 19.24
C LEU A 95 4.35 -16.06 19.55
N MET A 96 3.51 -15.51 18.67
CA MET A 96 2.05 -15.52 18.82
C MET A 96 1.39 -16.75 18.17
N GLY A 97 2.12 -17.51 17.36
CA GLY A 97 1.58 -18.62 16.59
C GLY A 97 0.58 -18.16 15.53
N ALA A 98 0.87 -17.04 14.85
CA ALA A 98 0.00 -16.45 13.84
C ALA A 98 0.62 -16.56 12.43
N PRO A 99 -0.19 -16.70 11.36
CA PRO A 99 -1.65 -16.83 11.36
C PRO A 99 -2.11 -18.15 11.99
N SER A 100 -3.33 -18.15 12.55
CA SER A 100 -3.94 -19.32 13.20
C SER A 100 -5.29 -19.65 12.56
N GLU A 101 -5.81 -20.85 12.84
CA GLU A 101 -7.15 -21.23 12.45
C GLU A 101 -8.23 -20.37 13.17
N VAL A 102 -9.35 -20.14 12.49
CA VAL A 102 -10.51 -19.39 13.00
C VAL A 102 -11.71 -20.32 13.18
N SER A 103 -12.59 -20.01 14.12
CA SER A 103 -13.73 -20.88 14.42
C SER A 103 -14.81 -20.82 13.33
N PRO A 104 -15.58 -21.91 13.12
CA PRO A 104 -16.71 -21.90 12.19
C PRO A 104 -17.76 -20.83 12.50
N GLU A 105 -17.97 -20.51 13.79
CA GLU A 105 -18.90 -19.48 14.25
C GLU A 105 -18.45 -18.09 13.79
N GLN A 106 -17.17 -17.78 13.92
CA GLN A 106 -16.58 -16.50 13.47
C GLN A 106 -16.69 -16.34 11.95
N LEU A 107 -16.42 -17.42 11.20
CA LEU A 107 -16.58 -17.41 9.74
C LEU A 107 -18.05 -17.19 9.34
N LYS A 108 -18.98 -17.83 10.05
CA LYS A 108 -20.42 -17.69 9.80
C LYS A 108 -20.90 -16.28 10.09
N GLU A 109 -20.45 -15.67 11.18
CA GLU A 109 -20.76 -14.28 11.53
C GLU A 109 -20.35 -13.31 10.42
N LEU A 110 -19.17 -13.52 9.81
CA LEU A 110 -18.65 -12.71 8.72
C LEU A 110 -19.16 -13.10 7.33
N ASN A 111 -20.01 -14.13 7.22
CA ASN A 111 -20.49 -14.70 5.95
C ASN A 111 -19.36 -15.17 5.01
N ILE A 112 -18.27 -15.70 5.59
CA ILE A 112 -17.10 -16.20 4.86
C ILE A 112 -17.12 -17.72 4.81
N ARG A 113 -16.72 -18.30 3.66
CA ARG A 113 -16.42 -19.73 3.53
C ARG A 113 -14.99 -19.92 3.07
N ILE A 114 -14.24 -20.78 3.76
CA ILE A 114 -12.88 -21.12 3.37
C ILE A 114 -12.94 -22.08 2.17
N SER A 115 -12.18 -21.76 1.12
CA SER A 115 -11.96 -22.65 -0.03
C SER A 115 -10.48 -22.98 -0.09
N LEU A 116 -10.11 -24.14 0.48
CA LEU A 116 -8.73 -24.60 0.45
C LEU A 116 -8.37 -25.12 -0.95
N PRO A 117 -7.14 -24.88 -1.43
CA PRO A 117 -6.67 -25.49 -2.67
C PRO A 117 -6.70 -27.01 -2.56
N LYS A 118 -6.94 -27.71 -3.67
CA LYS A 118 -6.87 -29.18 -3.69
C LYS A 118 -5.48 -29.61 -3.23
N ALA A 119 -5.43 -30.56 -2.30
CA ALA A 119 -4.18 -31.16 -1.87
C ALA A 119 -3.41 -31.63 -3.11
N LYS A 120 -2.14 -31.22 -3.23
CA LYS A 120 -1.26 -31.77 -4.27
C LYS A 120 -1.09 -33.26 -3.95
N SER A 121 -1.55 -34.11 -4.86
CA SER A 121 -1.32 -35.57 -4.84
C SER A 121 0.15 -35.89 -4.97
#